data_AF-A0A970GFL5-F1
#
_entry.id   AF-A0A970GFL5-F1
#
_cell.length_a   1.000
_cell.length_b   1.000
_cell.length_c   1.000
_cell.angle_alpha   90.00
_cell.angle_beta   90.00
_cell.angle_gamma   90.00
#
_symmetry.space_group_name_H-M   'P 1'
#
loop_
_entity.id
_entity.type
_entity.pdbx_description
1 polymer ?
#
loop_
_entity_poly.entity_id
_entity_poly.type
_entity_poly.pdbx_seq_one_letter_code
_entity_poly.pdbx_strand_id
1 'polypeptide(L)'
;ASEMLLKEAGFDLQQFKGMNEADSKAYLEETKGLIPENLELLADLFYELSQGETGDFQKTCLNKALLILEHCNQQDKTFSFRREEKLSNIKTAIEGFSG
;
A
#
# COMPACT_ATOMS: atom_id res chain seq x y z
N ALA A 1 5.71 13.33 10.94
CA ALA A 1 5.54 12.35 12.03
C ALA A 1 5.49 10.92 11.49
N SER A 2 4.55 10.60 10.59
CA SER A 2 4.34 9.24 10.06
C SER A 2 5.56 8.64 9.33
N GLU A 3 6.26 9.42 8.51
CA GLU A 3 7.46 8.95 7.80
C GLU A 3 8.64 8.62 8.74
N MET A 4 8.77 9.35 9.85
CA MET A 4 9.82 9.10 10.84
C MET A 4 9.54 7.81 11.63
N LEU A 5 8.27 7.55 11.97
CA LEU A 5 7.84 6.29 12.58
C LEU A 5 8.04 5.08 11.67
N LEU A 6 7.76 5.23 10.36
CA LEU A 6 8.03 4.19 9.37
C LEU A 6 9.53 3.89 9.30
N LYS A 7 10.39 4.92 9.26
CA LYS A 7 11.85 4.73 9.29
C LYS A 7 12.34 4.03 10.54
N GLU A 8 11.81 4.39 11.72
CA GLU A 8 12.12 3.71 12.98
C GLU A 8 11.66 2.25 12.99
N ALA A 9 10.57 1.94 12.28
CA ALA A 9 10.07 0.58 12.06
C ALA A 9 10.81 -0.17 10.93
N GLY A 10 11.88 0.40 10.36
CA GLY A 10 12.68 -0.21 9.29
C GLY A 10 12.13 -0.05 7.88
N PHE A 11 11.15 0.85 7.68
CA PHE A 11 10.50 1.10 6.39
C PHE A 11 10.86 2.47 5.82
N ASP A 12 11.47 2.50 4.63
CA ASP A 12 11.80 3.74 3.91
C ASP A 12 10.73 4.07 2.88
N LEU A 13 9.88 5.04 3.21
CA LEU A 13 8.77 5.47 2.37
C LEU A 13 9.23 6.07 1.03
N GLN A 14 10.32 6.84 1.01
CA GLN A 14 10.80 7.48 -0.22
C GLN A 14 11.37 6.42 -1.18
N GLN A 15 12.14 5.48 -0.63
CA GLN A 15 12.65 4.35 -1.41
C GLN A 15 11.50 3.53 -1.97
N PHE A 16 10.54 3.14 -1.13
CA PHE A 16 9.41 2.31 -1.52
C PHE A 16 8.56 2.95 -2.62
N LYS A 17 8.35 4.27 -2.56
CA LYS A 17 7.57 5.00 -3.58
C LYS A 17 8.21 4.93 -4.96
N GLY A 18 9.54 4.91 -5.05
CA GLY A 18 10.29 4.84 -6.31
C GLY A 18 10.44 3.43 -6.90
N MET A 19 10.12 2.38 -6.13
CA MET A 19 10.24 0.99 -6.58
C MET A 19 9.16 0.62 -7.62
N ASN A 20 9.51 -0.26 -8.56
CA ASN A 20 8.52 -0.95 -9.37
C ASN A 20 7.75 -2.00 -8.53
N GLU A 21 6.76 -2.65 -9.12
CA GLU A 21 5.91 -3.63 -8.44
C GLU A 21 6.71 -4.82 -7.84
N ALA A 22 7.61 -5.41 -8.63
CA ALA A 22 8.41 -6.56 -8.20
C ALA A 22 9.34 -6.20 -7.03
N ASP A 23 10.04 -5.07 -7.13
CA ASP A 23 10.94 -4.57 -6.09
C ASP A 23 10.15 -4.21 -4.82
N SER A 24 8.94 -3.65 -4.98
CA SER A 24 8.06 -3.31 -3.84
C SER A 24 7.62 -4.56 -3.09
N LYS A 25 7.25 -5.62 -3.82
CA LYS A 25 6.84 -6.88 -3.22
C LYS A 25 7.99 -7.52 -2.46
N ALA A 26 9.17 -7.59 -3.06
CA ALA A 26 10.38 -8.11 -2.40
C ALA A 26 10.71 -7.30 -1.15
N TYR A 27 10.64 -5.96 -1.23
CA TYR A 27 10.88 -5.08 -0.09
C TYR A 27 9.92 -5.36 1.08
N LEU A 28 8.63 -5.56 0.82
CA LEU A 28 7.66 -5.91 1.87
C LEU A 28 7.94 -7.26 2.51
N GLU A 29 8.33 -8.27 1.72
CA GLU A 29 8.68 -9.60 2.22
C GLU A 29 9.96 -9.59 3.10
N GLU A 30 10.91 -8.71 2.78
CA GLU A 30 12.17 -8.56 3.53
C GLU A 30 12.03 -7.65 4.76
N THR A 31 11.01 -6.78 4.79
CA THR A 31 10.79 -5.84 5.90
C THR A 31 10.28 -6.57 7.13
N LYS A 32 11.22 -6.98 7.99
CA LYS A 32 10.91 -7.60 9.29
C LYS A 32 10.46 -6.54 10.29
N GLY A 33 9.40 -6.83 11.04
CA GLY A 33 8.96 -6.00 12.17
C GLY A 33 7.70 -5.19 11.94
N LEU A 34 7.17 -5.17 10.71
CA LEU A 34 5.82 -4.65 10.44
C LEU A 34 4.79 -5.78 10.52
N ILE A 35 3.86 -5.65 11.46
CA ILE A 35 2.67 -6.50 11.53
C ILE A 35 1.66 -6.08 10.45
N PRO A 36 0.75 -6.97 10.02
CA PRO A 36 -0.26 -6.65 9.00
C PRO A 36 -1.04 -5.36 9.27
N GLU A 37 -1.34 -5.06 10.54
CA GLU A 37 -2.05 -3.84 10.93
C GLU A 37 -1.28 -2.57 10.56
N ASN A 38 0.05 -2.56 10.70
CA ASN A 38 0.89 -1.41 10.33
C ASN A 38 0.95 -1.23 8.82
N LEU A 39 0.98 -2.35 8.08
CA LEU A 39 0.95 -2.34 6.62
C LEU A 39 -0.41 -1.86 6.11
N GLU A 40 -1.52 -2.27 6.72
CA GLU A 40 -2.84 -1.74 6.37
C GLU A 40 -2.96 -0.23 6.61
N LEU A 41 -2.37 0.29 7.69
CA LEU A 41 -2.31 1.74 7.92
C LEU A 41 -1.49 2.45 6.85
N LEU A 42 -0.39 1.84 6.40
CA LEU A 42 0.40 2.38 5.29
C LEU A 42 -0.39 2.39 3.98
N ALA A 43 -1.17 1.34 3.71
CA ALA A 43 -2.05 1.30 2.54
C ALA A 43 -3.11 2.41 2.60
N ASP A 44 -3.69 2.67 3.78
CA ASP A 44 -4.64 3.77 3.97
C ASP A 44 -4.00 5.12 3.69
N LEU A 45 -2.76 5.36 4.13
CA LEU A 45 -2.01 6.59 3.83
C LEU A 45 -1.80 6.78 2.32
N PHE A 46 -1.42 5.72 1.59
CA PHE A 46 -1.29 5.80 0.14
C PHE A 46 -2.63 6.07 -0.55
N TYR A 47 -3.72 5.47 -0.07
CA TYR A 47 -5.05 5.73 -0.59
C TYR A 47 -5.46 7.19 -0.34
N GLU A 48 -5.28 7.72 0.87
CA GLU A 48 -5.56 9.12 1.20
C GLU A 48 -4.75 10.10 0.35
N LEU A 49 -3.44 9.84 0.17
CA LEU A 49 -2.59 10.64 -0.70
C LEU A 49 -3.09 10.66 -2.16
N SER A 50 -3.71 9.58 -2.61
CA SER A 50 -4.28 9.52 -3.97
C SER A 50 -5.55 10.37 -4.13
N GLN A 51 -6.28 10.67 -3.06
CA GLN A 51 -7.54 11.43 -3.16
C GLN A 51 -7.32 12.91 -3.49
N GLY A 52 -6.16 13.48 -3.16
CA GLY A 52 -5.83 14.88 -3.43
C GLY A 52 -5.11 15.12 -4.76
N GLU A 53 -4.86 14.07 -5.52
CA GLU A 53 -3.91 14.07 -6.64
C GLU A 53 -4.57 13.54 -7.92
N THR A 54 -3.96 13.79 -9.08
CA THR A 54 -4.47 13.31 -10.37
C THR A 54 -3.36 12.70 -11.23
N GLY A 55 -3.74 11.92 -12.24
CA GLY A 55 -2.80 11.35 -13.20
C GLY A 55 -1.86 10.29 -12.60
N ASP A 56 -0.60 10.30 -13.03
CA ASP A 56 0.37 9.25 -12.69
C ASP A 56 0.60 9.12 -11.18
N PHE A 57 0.62 10.23 -10.45
CA PHE A 57 0.85 10.20 -9.00
C PHE A 57 -0.29 9.49 -8.26
N GLN A 58 -1.53 9.82 -8.62
CA GLN A 58 -2.71 9.19 -8.07
C GLN A 58 -2.69 7.68 -8.35
N LYS A 59 -2.41 7.30 -9.60
CA LYS A 59 -2.29 5.90 -10.01
C LYS A 59 -1.19 5.15 -9.27
N THR A 60 0.00 5.76 -9.11
CA THR A 60 1.09 5.17 -8.33
C THR A 60 0.68 4.93 -6.88
N CYS A 61 0.05 5.91 -6.24
CA CYS A 61 -0.39 5.76 -4.85
C CYS A 61 -1.45 4.66 -4.71
N LEU A 62 -2.43 4.58 -5.61
CA LEU A 62 -3.43 3.52 -5.63
C LEU A 62 -2.79 2.13 -5.82
N ASN A 63 -1.86 1.99 -6.76
CA ASN A 63 -1.14 0.73 -6.98
C ASN A 63 -0.33 0.29 -5.75
N LYS A 64 0.29 1.24 -5.04
CA LYS A 64 1.03 0.95 -3.80
C LYS A 64 0.10 0.50 -2.69
N ALA A 65 -1.03 1.19 -2.50
CA ALA A 65 -2.05 0.78 -1.53
C ALA A 65 -2.58 -0.64 -1.82
N LEU A 66 -2.88 -0.93 -3.09
CA LEU A 66 -3.32 -2.25 -3.52
C LEU A 66 -2.30 -3.34 -3.19
N LEU A 67 -1.04 -3.13 -3.60
CA LEU A 67 0.04 -4.09 -3.39
C LEU A 67 0.26 -4.42 -1.91
N ILE A 68 0.18 -3.41 -1.04
CA ILE A 68 0.33 -3.61 0.41
C ILE A 68 -0.83 -4.43 0.98
N LEU A 69 -2.08 -4.15 0.59
CA LEU A 69 -3.25 -4.92 1.07
C LEU A 69 -3.23 -6.36 0.58
N GLU A 70 -2.80 -6.60 -0.65
CA GLU A 70 -2.62 -7.95 -1.20
C GLU A 70 -1.53 -8.72 -0.46
N HIS A 71 -0.42 -8.05 -0.11
CA HIS A 71 0.61 -8.63 0.74
C HIS A 71 0.06 -8.98 2.14
N CYS A 72 -0.73 -8.09 2.75
CA CYS A 72 -1.39 -8.37 4.04
C CYS A 72 -2.29 -9.61 3.96
N ASN A 73 -3.07 -9.75 2.88
CA ASN A 73 -3.92 -10.92 2.65
C ASN A 73 -3.15 -12.23 2.45
N GLN A 74 -1.91 -12.17 1.94
CA GLN A 74 -1.06 -13.34 1.81
C GLN A 74 -0.45 -13.78 3.15
N GLN A 75 -0.15 -12.81 4.03
CA GLN A 75 0.45 -13.07 5.34
C GLN A 75 -0.59 -13.45 6.40
N ASP A 76 -1.71 -12.72 6.43
CA ASP A 76 -2.79 -12.93 7.38
C ASP A 76 -3.79 -13.95 6.81
N LYS A 77 -3.81 -15.15 7.41
CA LYS A 77 -4.73 -16.24 7.03
C LYS A 77 -6.16 -16.02 7.53
N THR A 78 -6.44 -14.86 8.12
CA THR A 78 -7.75 -14.47 8.60
C THR A 78 -8.43 -13.56 7.57
N PHE A 79 -9.64 -13.93 7.17
CA PHE A 79 -10.44 -13.11 6.28
C PHE A 79 -10.88 -11.81 7.00
N SER A 80 -10.69 -10.66 6.34
CA SER A 80 -11.05 -9.34 6.87
C SER A 80 -11.99 -8.61 5.91
N PHE A 81 -13.26 -8.46 6.30
CA PHE A 81 -14.26 -7.72 5.50
C PHE A 81 -13.81 -6.29 5.18
N ARG A 82 -13.19 -5.61 6.16
CA ARG A 82 -12.69 -4.25 6.00
C ARG A 82 -11.58 -4.20 4.94
N ARG A 83 -10.72 -5.21 4.90
CA ARG A 83 -9.64 -5.31 3.92
C ARG A 83 -10.19 -5.57 2.52
N GLU A 84 -11.16 -6.47 2.39
CA GLU A 84 -11.80 -6.76 1.09
C GLU A 84 -12.52 -5.54 0.52
N GLU A 85 -13.21 -4.76 1.36
CA GLU A 85 -13.85 -3.50 0.95
C GLU A 85 -12.82 -2.51 0.40
N LYS A 86 -11.69 -2.32 1.11
CA LYS A 86 -10.59 -1.45 0.64
C LYS A 86 -10.02 -1.93 -0.69
N LEU A 87 -9.76 -3.23 -0.82
CA LEU A 87 -9.26 -3.84 -2.07
C LEU A 87 -10.21 -3.57 -3.24
N SER A 88 -11.52 -3.77 -3.03
CA SER A 88 -12.53 -3.50 -4.04
C SER A 88 -12.53 -2.03 -4.47
N ASN A 89 -12.54 -1.11 -3.50
CA ASN A 89 -12.58 0.34 -3.78
C ASN A 89 -11.36 0.81 -4.56
N ILE A 90 -10.16 0.34 -4.19
CA ILE A 90 -8.92 0.69 -4.86
C ILE A 90 -8.89 0.13 -6.28
N LYS A 91 -9.33 -1.12 -6.49
CA LYS A 91 -9.41 -1.73 -7.83
C LYS A 91 -10.33 -0.94 -8.75
N THR A 92 -11.53 -0.57 -8.29
CA THR A 92 -12.45 0.28 -9.05
C THR A 92 -11.85 1.64 -9.38
N ALA A 93 -11.13 2.27 -8.43
CA ALA A 93 -10.46 3.54 -8.69
C ALA A 93 -9.37 3.42 -9.78
N ILE A 94 -8.61 2.32 -9.79
CA ILE A 94 -7.58 2.05 -10.80
C ILE A 94 -8.18 1.78 -12.18
N GLU A 95 -9.32 1.08 -12.26
CA GLU A 95 -10.03 0.83 -13.52
C GLU A 95 -10.39 2.13 -14.25
N GLY A 96 -10.70 3.19 -13.50
CA GLY A 96 -10.93 4.53 -14.04
C GLY A 96 -9.75 5.16 -14.80
N PHE A 97 -8.53 4.64 -14.64
CA PHE A 97 -7.34 5.06 -15.41
C PHE A 97 -7.08 4.22 -16.67
N SER A 98 -7.86 3.18 -16.89
CA SER A 98 -7.72 2.28 -18.04
C SER A 98 -8.70 2.64 -19.17
N GLY A 99 -9.53 3.66 -18.97
CA GLY A 99 -10.50 4.21 -19.93
C GLY A 99 -10.01 5.44 -20.67
#